data_AF-A0A358EIJ8-F1
#
_entry.id   AF-A0A358EIJ8-F1
#
_cell.length_a   1.000
_cell.length_b   1.000
_cell.length_c   1.000
_cell.angle_alpha   90.00
_cell.angle_beta   90.00
_cell.angle_gamma   90.00
#
_symmetry.space_group_name_H-M   'P 1'
#
loop_
_entity.id
_entity.type
_entity.pdbx_description
1 polymer ?
#
loop_
_entity_poly.entity_id
_entity_poly.type
_entity_poly.pdbx_seq_one_letter_code
_entity_poly.pdbx_strand_id
1 'polypeptide(L)'
;MSSSNTEKLESFLTIVKTISKNNNQPAPLHLKSLLGSHNKPETKNLKQTLEEAGNVFSDEQCACLFANIANLNFEDGRLKDRTLMQDAEKALRIDSSDGRDVISGIEKQFQTSRIFTNDEDWNVFCAGLIAIAHSDGEISPSEEAYIECLIPEKKHLDAGKEISRKMSLEELGNSFADLDIRQRGCLAAHSINLMLIDGEWAGSEQQYFELATEKMRLSRFEEERLLKGLWALHNLSVFA
;
A
#
# COMPACT_ATOMS: atom_id res chain seq x y z
N MET A 1 -19.02 -24.02 15.20
CA MET A 1 -17.63 -23.96 15.69
C MET A 1 -17.00 -22.75 15.05
N SER A 2 -16.47 -21.80 15.83
CA SER A 2 -15.76 -20.64 15.28
C SER A 2 -14.42 -21.10 14.71
N SER A 3 -14.13 -20.75 13.46
CA SER A 3 -12.81 -21.00 12.86
C SER A 3 -11.73 -20.22 13.60
N SER A 4 -10.55 -20.83 13.80
CA SER A 4 -9.43 -20.18 14.47
C SER A 4 -8.82 -19.07 13.61
N ASN A 5 -8.17 -18.08 14.22
CA ASN A 5 -7.49 -17.02 13.46
C ASN A 5 -6.39 -17.56 12.54
N THR A 6 -5.73 -18.66 12.92
CA THR A 6 -4.80 -19.39 12.03
C THR A 6 -5.51 -19.90 10.77
N GLU A 7 -6.65 -20.57 10.89
CA GLU A 7 -7.42 -21.07 9.74
C GLU A 7 -7.91 -19.92 8.84
N LYS A 8 -8.32 -18.80 9.44
CA LYS A 8 -8.72 -17.60 8.70
C LYS A 8 -7.56 -16.99 7.93
N LEU A 9 -6.38 -16.87 8.56
CA LEU A 9 -5.16 -16.41 7.89
C LEU A 9 -4.78 -17.33 6.72
N GLU A 10 -4.90 -18.65 6.89
CA GLU A 10 -4.65 -19.61 5.81
C GLU A 10 -5.62 -19.42 4.63
N SER A 11 -6.90 -19.18 4.92
CA SER A 11 -7.90 -18.86 3.89
C SER A 11 -7.58 -17.55 3.17
N PHE A 12 -7.23 -16.50 3.92
CA PHE A 12 -6.77 -15.21 3.37
C PHE A 12 -5.59 -15.40 2.41
N LEU A 13 -4.52 -16.08 2.83
CA LEU A 13 -3.33 -16.30 2.01
C LEU A 13 -3.63 -17.13 0.76
N THR A 14 -4.54 -18.11 0.87
CA THR A 14 -4.99 -18.93 -0.26
C THR A 14 -5.70 -18.09 -1.33
N ILE A 15 -6.58 -17.18 -0.92
CA ILE A 15 -7.30 -16.27 -1.82
C ILE A 15 -6.31 -15.32 -2.51
N VAL A 16 -5.45 -14.65 -1.74
CA VAL A 16 -4.42 -13.74 -2.25
C VAL A 16 -3.53 -14.43 -3.28
N LYS A 17 -3.02 -15.63 -2.96
CA LYS A 17 -2.16 -16.41 -3.87
C LYS A 17 -2.89 -16.77 -5.17
N THR A 18 -4.15 -17.16 -5.07
CA THR A 18 -4.97 -17.52 -6.23
C THR A 18 -5.17 -16.31 -7.16
N ILE A 19 -5.45 -15.13 -6.61
CA ILE A 19 -5.65 -13.90 -7.38
C ILE A 19 -4.33 -13.42 -8.00
N SER A 20 -3.25 -13.41 -7.22
CA SER A 20 -1.90 -13.07 -7.72
C SER A 20 -1.55 -13.90 -8.96
N LYS A 21 -1.79 -15.22 -8.92
CA LYS A 21 -1.58 -16.08 -10.08
C LYS A 21 -2.53 -15.79 -11.24
N ASN A 22 -3.84 -15.68 -10.98
CA ASN A 22 -4.83 -15.41 -12.02
C ASN A 22 -4.55 -14.10 -12.77
N ASN A 23 -4.05 -13.09 -12.06
CA ASN A 23 -3.72 -11.78 -12.63
C ASN A 23 -2.30 -11.69 -13.19
N ASN A 24 -1.48 -12.74 -13.02
CA ASN A 24 -0.05 -12.76 -13.33
C ASN A 24 0.73 -11.62 -12.64
N GLN A 25 0.37 -11.33 -11.39
CA GLN A 25 0.97 -10.30 -10.55
C GLN A 25 1.88 -10.96 -9.50
N PRO A 26 3.03 -10.35 -9.15
CA PRO A 26 3.86 -10.85 -8.07
C PRO A 26 3.10 -10.83 -6.74
N ALA A 27 3.54 -11.65 -5.80
CA ALA A 27 3.05 -11.59 -4.42
C ALA A 27 3.28 -10.19 -3.84
N PRO A 28 2.32 -9.60 -3.10
CA PRO A 28 2.52 -8.30 -2.46
C PRO A 28 3.72 -8.35 -1.50
N LEU A 29 4.55 -7.29 -1.49
CA LEU A 29 5.80 -7.27 -0.72
C LEU A 29 5.56 -7.53 0.77
N HIS A 30 4.54 -6.91 1.35
CA HIS A 30 4.15 -7.08 2.76
C HIS A 30 3.65 -8.50 3.11
N LEU A 31 3.33 -9.32 2.10
CA LEU A 31 2.89 -10.72 2.28
C LEU A 31 3.96 -11.74 1.87
N LYS A 32 5.11 -11.30 1.35
CA LYS A 32 6.10 -12.19 0.73
C LYS A 32 6.63 -13.25 1.69
N SER A 33 6.89 -12.88 2.95
CA SER A 33 7.36 -13.81 3.99
C SER A 33 6.31 -14.87 4.32
N LEU A 34 5.04 -14.46 4.48
CA LEU A 34 3.91 -15.35 4.78
C LEU A 34 3.60 -16.29 3.61
N LEU A 35 3.59 -15.79 2.37
CA LEU A 35 3.33 -16.63 1.20
C LEU A 35 4.46 -17.62 0.92
N GLY A 36 5.70 -17.27 1.25
CA GLY A 36 6.86 -18.16 1.13
C GLY A 36 6.91 -19.29 2.16
N SER A 37 6.51 -19.01 3.41
CA SER A 37 6.44 -20.01 4.48
C SER A 37 5.26 -20.97 4.31
N HIS A 38 4.18 -20.50 3.68
CA HIS A 38 2.97 -21.26 3.44
C HIS A 38 2.94 -21.75 1.99
N ASN A 39 3.49 -22.95 1.73
CA ASN A 39 3.43 -23.62 0.42
C ASN A 39 2.00 -24.16 0.12
N LYS A 40 1.00 -23.27 0.20
CA LYS A 40 -0.42 -23.61 0.23
C LYS A 40 -0.99 -23.75 -1.19
N PRO A 41 -1.93 -24.69 -1.39
CA PRO A 41 -2.60 -24.87 -2.67
C PRO A 41 -3.48 -23.65 -3.00
N GLU A 42 -3.62 -23.35 -4.28
CA GLU A 42 -4.60 -22.38 -4.77
C GLU A 42 -6.02 -22.93 -4.63
N THR A 43 -7.02 -22.05 -4.53
CA THR A 43 -8.41 -22.48 -4.62
C THR A 43 -8.82 -22.70 -6.08
N LYS A 44 -9.62 -23.74 -6.33
CA LYS A 44 -10.22 -24.00 -7.64
C LYS A 44 -11.49 -23.18 -7.89
N ASN A 45 -12.10 -22.62 -6.84
CA ASN A 45 -13.34 -21.86 -6.92
C ASN A 45 -13.25 -20.59 -6.06
N LEU A 46 -12.66 -19.54 -6.65
CA LEU A 46 -12.44 -18.27 -5.96
C LEU A 46 -13.74 -17.66 -5.42
N LYS A 47 -14.84 -17.73 -6.18
CA LYS A 47 -16.13 -17.14 -5.77
C LYS A 47 -16.67 -17.79 -4.51
N GLN A 48 -16.70 -19.12 -4.46
CA GLN A 48 -17.15 -19.85 -3.27
C GLN A 48 -16.24 -19.56 -2.08
N THR A 49 -14.92 -19.53 -2.28
CA THR A 49 -13.96 -19.24 -1.20
C THR A 49 -14.13 -17.82 -0.66
N LEU A 50 -14.47 -16.83 -1.50
CA LEU A 50 -14.79 -15.46 -1.07
C LEU A 50 -16.08 -15.41 -0.24
N GLU A 51 -17.13 -16.14 -0.64
CA GLU A 51 -18.39 -16.22 0.10
C GLU A 51 -18.19 -16.89 1.47
N GLU A 52 -17.40 -17.96 1.53
CA GLU A 52 -17.02 -18.65 2.77
C GLU A 52 -16.18 -17.74 3.68
N ALA A 53 -15.18 -17.05 3.11
CA ALA A 53 -14.36 -16.08 3.85
C ALA A 53 -15.24 -14.98 4.44
N GLY A 54 -16.13 -14.40 3.63
CA GLY A 54 -17.14 -13.46 4.10
C GLY A 54 -17.85 -14.01 5.33
N ASN A 55 -18.50 -15.16 5.25
CA ASN A 55 -19.30 -15.71 6.35
C ASN A 55 -18.54 -15.94 7.68
N VAL A 56 -17.21 -16.05 7.64
CA VAL A 56 -16.38 -16.44 8.79
C VAL A 56 -15.49 -15.30 9.30
N PHE A 57 -15.13 -14.37 8.42
CA PHE A 57 -14.26 -13.23 8.73
C PHE A 57 -15.03 -12.12 9.47
N SER A 58 -14.35 -11.43 10.38
CA SER A 58 -14.85 -10.15 10.91
C SER A 58 -14.84 -9.08 9.81
N ASP A 59 -15.47 -7.94 10.07
CA ASP A 59 -15.53 -6.85 9.08
C ASP A 59 -14.13 -6.29 8.79
N GLU A 60 -13.24 -6.24 9.78
CA GLU A 60 -11.84 -5.80 9.61
C GLU A 60 -11.02 -6.83 8.80
N GLN A 61 -11.24 -8.13 9.02
CA GLN A 61 -10.63 -9.21 8.24
C GLN A 61 -11.12 -9.16 6.78
N CYS A 62 -12.41 -8.88 6.56
CA CYS A 62 -12.99 -8.67 5.24
C CYS A 62 -12.39 -7.43 4.55
N ALA A 63 -12.27 -6.31 5.25
CA ALA A 63 -11.67 -5.08 4.71
C ALA A 63 -10.21 -5.30 4.31
N CYS A 64 -9.44 -6.02 5.14
CA CYS A 64 -8.05 -6.36 4.84
C CYS A 64 -7.93 -7.25 3.60
N LEU A 65 -8.78 -8.28 3.49
CA LEU A 65 -8.84 -9.12 2.29
C LEU A 65 -9.23 -8.30 1.05
N PHE A 66 -10.27 -7.47 1.14
CA PHE A 66 -10.73 -6.63 0.04
C PHE A 66 -9.64 -5.67 -0.46
N ALA A 67 -8.91 -5.02 0.45
CA ALA A 67 -7.77 -4.17 0.11
C ALA A 67 -6.68 -4.93 -0.65
N ASN A 68 -6.34 -6.16 -0.21
CA ASN A 68 -5.36 -6.99 -0.89
C ASN A 68 -5.84 -7.48 -2.27
N ILE A 69 -7.14 -7.76 -2.42
CA ILE A 69 -7.75 -8.06 -3.73
C ILE A 69 -7.63 -6.84 -4.66
N ALA A 70 -7.97 -5.65 -4.17
CA ALA A 70 -7.85 -4.41 -4.94
C ALA A 70 -6.41 -4.17 -5.40
N ASN A 71 -5.45 -4.30 -4.48
CA ASN A 71 -4.02 -4.15 -4.76
C ASN A 71 -3.52 -5.10 -5.86
N LEU A 72 -3.97 -6.35 -5.85
CA LEU A 72 -3.62 -7.35 -6.88
C LEU A 72 -4.37 -7.18 -8.21
N ASN A 73 -5.35 -6.27 -8.26
CA ASN A 73 -6.21 -6.07 -9.43
C ASN A 73 -5.89 -4.77 -10.17
N PHE A 74 -4.83 -4.05 -9.79
CA PHE A 74 -4.31 -2.93 -10.56
C PHE A 74 -3.27 -3.39 -11.58
N GLU A 75 -3.38 -2.86 -12.80
CA GLU A 75 -2.40 -3.00 -13.88
C GLU A 75 -2.32 -1.65 -14.61
N ASP A 76 -1.11 -1.13 -14.81
CA ASP A 76 -0.86 0.19 -15.43
C ASP A 76 -1.69 1.35 -14.84
N GLY A 77 -1.88 1.35 -13.52
CA GLY A 77 -2.63 2.37 -12.80
C GLY A 77 -4.15 2.31 -13.02
N ARG A 78 -4.68 1.16 -13.46
CA ARG A 78 -6.12 0.94 -13.67
C ARG A 78 -6.57 -0.40 -13.10
N LEU A 79 -7.82 -0.47 -12.66
CA LEU A 79 -8.45 -1.75 -12.31
C LEU A 79 -8.62 -2.64 -13.53
N LYS A 80 -8.09 -3.87 -13.46
CA LYS A 80 -8.12 -4.88 -14.52
C LYS A 80 -9.47 -5.58 -14.58
N ASP A 81 -9.93 -6.16 -13.48
CA ASP A 81 -11.20 -6.90 -13.39
C ASP A 81 -12.21 -6.23 -12.47
N ARG A 82 -13.13 -5.47 -13.05
CA ARG A 82 -14.22 -4.81 -12.30
C ARG A 82 -15.24 -5.80 -11.73
N THR A 83 -15.41 -6.95 -12.38
CA THR A 83 -16.36 -7.98 -11.93
C THR A 83 -15.84 -8.62 -10.64
N LEU A 84 -14.54 -8.94 -10.59
CA LEU A 84 -13.89 -9.43 -9.38
C LEU A 84 -14.09 -8.46 -8.20
N MET A 85 -13.93 -7.14 -8.42
CA MET A 85 -14.14 -6.17 -7.35
C MET A 85 -15.59 -6.14 -6.86
N GLN A 86 -16.56 -6.21 -7.77
CA GLN A 86 -17.98 -6.24 -7.41
C GLN A 86 -18.36 -7.52 -6.67
N ASP A 87 -17.85 -8.67 -7.12
CA ASP A 87 -18.07 -9.96 -6.47
C ASP A 87 -17.42 -10.00 -5.09
N ALA A 88 -16.20 -9.46 -4.94
CA ALA A 88 -15.50 -9.35 -3.66
C ALA A 88 -16.21 -8.39 -2.69
N GLU A 89 -16.63 -7.21 -3.17
CA GLU A 89 -17.39 -6.23 -2.36
C GLU A 89 -18.64 -6.88 -1.77
N LYS A 90 -19.40 -7.60 -2.60
CA LYS A 90 -20.61 -8.30 -2.17
C LYS A 90 -20.31 -9.46 -1.22
N ALA A 91 -19.36 -10.34 -1.56
CA ALA A 91 -19.05 -11.53 -0.79
C ALA A 91 -18.49 -11.18 0.60
N LEU A 92 -17.67 -10.13 0.68
CA LEU A 92 -17.01 -9.67 1.90
C LEU A 92 -17.83 -8.63 2.68
N ARG A 93 -19.05 -8.30 2.22
CA ARG A 93 -19.97 -7.32 2.83
C ARG A 93 -19.37 -5.92 2.99
N ILE A 94 -18.57 -5.49 2.03
CA ILE A 94 -17.98 -4.16 2.05
C ILE A 94 -19.04 -3.15 1.62
N ASP A 95 -19.23 -2.07 2.39
CA ASP A 95 -20.09 -0.97 1.96
C ASP A 95 -19.52 -0.33 0.70
N SER A 96 -20.37 -0.02 -0.30
CA SER A 96 -19.91 0.50 -1.59
C SER A 96 -19.23 1.87 -1.51
N SER A 97 -19.50 2.68 -0.48
CA SER A 97 -18.75 3.91 -0.24
C SER A 97 -17.37 3.61 0.33
N ASP A 98 -17.29 2.69 1.30
CA ASP A 98 -16.03 2.24 1.89
C ASP A 98 -15.12 1.57 0.86
N GLY A 99 -15.69 0.68 0.04
CA GLY A 99 -14.96 -0.01 -1.02
C GLY A 99 -14.35 0.97 -2.03
N ARG A 100 -15.09 2.02 -2.42
CA ARG A 100 -14.57 3.08 -3.31
C ARG A 100 -13.43 3.87 -2.67
N ASP A 101 -13.53 4.20 -1.39
CA ASP A 101 -12.47 4.91 -0.68
C ASP A 101 -11.20 4.05 -0.59
N VAL A 102 -11.33 2.77 -0.24
CA VAL A 102 -10.21 1.81 -0.18
C VAL A 102 -9.52 1.68 -1.54
N ILE A 103 -10.29 1.46 -2.61
CA ILE A 103 -9.77 1.37 -3.98
C ILE A 103 -9.06 2.68 -4.36
N SER A 104 -9.66 3.82 -4.06
CA SER A 104 -9.08 5.14 -4.40
C SER A 104 -7.78 5.42 -3.65
N GLY A 105 -7.65 4.97 -2.39
CA GLY A 105 -6.41 5.10 -1.63
C GLY A 105 -5.30 4.24 -2.22
N ILE A 106 -5.62 2.98 -2.52
CA ILE A 106 -4.69 2.00 -3.09
C ILE A 106 -4.26 2.39 -4.52
N GLU A 107 -5.15 2.95 -5.33
CA GLU A 107 -4.86 3.32 -6.74
C GLU A 107 -3.64 4.23 -6.88
N LYS A 108 -3.42 5.14 -5.92
CA LYS A 108 -2.37 6.16 -6.00
C LYS A 108 -0.98 5.54 -6.15
N GLN A 109 -0.69 4.42 -5.47
CA GLN A 109 0.64 3.79 -5.56
C GLN A 109 0.95 3.18 -6.95
N PHE A 110 -0.06 3.00 -7.81
CA PHE A 110 0.10 2.39 -9.14
C PHE A 110 0.28 3.41 -10.28
N GLN A 111 0.35 4.71 -9.96
CA GLN A 111 0.45 5.77 -10.95
C GLN A 111 1.86 6.36 -11.07
N THR A 112 2.79 5.96 -10.21
CA THR A 112 4.11 6.59 -9.99
C THR A 112 4.92 6.72 -11.28
N SER A 113 5.14 5.63 -12.01
CA SER A 113 5.91 5.66 -13.27
C SER A 113 5.28 6.50 -14.38
N ARG A 114 3.98 6.75 -14.30
CA ARG A 114 3.23 7.53 -15.30
C ARG A 114 3.22 9.03 -14.99
N ILE A 115 3.30 9.41 -13.73
CA ILE A 115 3.17 10.81 -13.30
C ILE A 115 4.53 11.49 -13.06
N PHE A 116 5.56 10.72 -12.68
CA PHE A 116 6.92 11.22 -12.55
C PHE A 116 7.65 11.03 -13.88
N THR A 117 7.80 12.13 -14.63
CA THR A 117 8.28 12.08 -16.02
C THR A 117 9.62 12.79 -16.24
N ASN A 118 10.06 13.60 -15.28
CA ASN A 118 11.34 14.28 -15.31
C ASN A 118 12.20 13.86 -14.11
N ASP A 119 13.51 14.07 -14.25
CA ASP A 119 14.48 13.62 -13.24
C ASP A 119 14.35 14.40 -11.92
N GLU A 120 13.97 15.68 -11.97
CA GLU A 120 13.87 16.53 -10.77
C GLU A 120 12.75 16.06 -9.83
N ASP A 121 11.54 15.82 -10.37
CA ASP A 121 10.40 15.33 -9.60
C ASP A 121 10.69 13.94 -9.01
N TRP A 122 11.36 13.07 -9.77
CA TRP A 122 11.80 11.77 -9.28
C TRP A 122 12.80 11.91 -8.11
N ASN A 123 13.75 12.84 -8.20
CA ASN A 123 14.73 13.06 -7.14
C ASN A 123 14.06 13.58 -5.86
N VAL A 124 13.10 14.52 -5.99
CA VAL A 124 12.31 15.04 -4.85
C VAL A 124 11.44 13.95 -4.24
N PHE A 125 10.78 13.14 -5.06
CA PHE A 125 10.01 11.98 -4.62
C PHE A 125 10.88 11.00 -3.81
N CYS A 126 12.04 10.62 -4.34
CA CYS A 126 12.98 9.73 -3.65
C CYS A 126 13.47 10.34 -2.33
N ALA A 127 13.78 11.65 -2.32
CA ALA A 127 14.20 12.33 -1.11
C ALA A 127 13.13 12.28 -0.01
N GLY A 128 11.85 12.44 -0.36
CA GLY A 128 10.77 12.34 0.59
C GLY A 128 10.57 10.94 1.18
N LEU A 129 10.69 9.90 0.35
CA LEU A 129 10.63 8.51 0.84
C LEU A 129 11.79 8.19 1.79
N ILE A 130 13.01 8.58 1.42
CA ILE A 130 14.20 8.37 2.26
C ILE A 130 14.09 9.10 3.60
N ALA A 131 13.59 10.33 3.57
CA ALA A 131 13.49 11.15 4.77
C ALA A 131 12.44 10.62 5.76
N ILE A 132 11.37 9.99 5.28
CA ILE A 132 10.39 9.28 6.13
C ILE A 132 11.01 8.01 6.72
N ALA A 133 11.58 7.16 5.86
CA ALA A 133 12.16 5.88 6.28
C ALA A 133 13.36 6.03 7.23
N HIS A 134 13.96 7.23 7.30
CA HIS A 134 15.05 7.54 8.22
C HIS A 134 14.61 8.47 9.37
N SER A 135 13.31 8.72 9.52
CA SER A 135 12.82 9.70 10.50
C SER A 135 13.02 9.28 11.95
N ASP A 136 13.10 7.99 12.22
CA ASP A 136 13.44 7.37 13.50
C ASP A 136 14.96 7.16 13.69
N GLY A 137 15.75 7.35 12.64
CA GLY A 137 17.20 7.28 12.63
C GLY A 137 17.80 6.05 11.94
N GLU A 138 16.99 5.05 11.55
CA GLU A 138 17.46 3.84 10.87
C GLU A 138 16.46 3.37 9.81
N ILE A 139 16.92 3.11 8.59
CA ILE A 139 16.06 2.51 7.55
C ILE A 139 16.06 0.99 7.73
N SER A 140 14.89 0.38 7.88
CA SER A 140 14.76 -1.07 7.97
C SER A 140 15.05 -1.77 6.63
N PRO A 141 15.45 -3.06 6.62
CA PRO A 141 15.65 -3.81 5.38
C PRO A 141 14.39 -3.90 4.50
N SER A 142 13.20 -3.87 5.11
CA SER A 142 11.92 -3.93 4.39
C SER A 142 11.62 -2.63 3.65
N GLU A 143 11.89 -1.48 4.29
CA GLU A 143 11.76 -0.16 3.67
C GLU A 143 12.78 0.05 2.56
N GLU A 144 14.04 -0.33 2.78
CA GLU A 144 15.08 -0.24 1.75
C GLU A 144 14.67 -1.08 0.52
N ALA A 145 14.23 -2.32 0.72
CA ALA A 145 13.74 -3.17 -0.35
C ALA A 145 12.51 -2.58 -1.07
N TYR A 146 11.62 -1.89 -0.33
CA TYR A 146 10.47 -1.20 -0.90
C TYR A 146 10.89 -0.04 -1.81
N ILE A 147 11.80 0.83 -1.32
CA ILE A 147 12.34 1.97 -2.06
C ILE A 147 13.06 1.50 -3.32
N GLU A 148 13.91 0.48 -3.21
CA GLU A 148 14.65 -0.08 -4.36
C GLU A 148 13.73 -0.70 -5.41
N CYS A 149 12.64 -1.35 -5.01
CA CYS A 149 11.67 -1.93 -5.93
C CYS A 149 10.86 -0.86 -6.69
N LEU A 150 10.68 0.31 -6.09
CA LEU A 150 9.85 1.39 -6.62
C LEU A 150 10.61 2.30 -7.58
N ILE A 151 11.89 2.57 -7.31
CA ILE A 151 12.69 3.54 -8.06
C ILE A 151 13.22 2.93 -9.36
N PRO A 152 12.95 3.52 -10.54
CA PRO A 152 13.31 2.91 -11.82
C PRO A 152 14.81 2.97 -12.12
N GLU A 153 15.51 3.99 -11.62
CA GLU A 153 16.93 4.22 -11.90
C GLU A 153 17.70 4.62 -10.64
N LYS A 154 18.87 4.01 -10.43
CA LYS A 154 19.74 4.27 -9.27
C LYS A 154 20.13 5.75 -9.12
N LYS A 155 20.21 6.50 -10.23
CA LYS A 155 20.54 7.94 -10.21
C LYS A 155 19.57 8.74 -9.33
N HIS A 156 18.29 8.36 -9.28
CA HIS A 156 17.28 9.05 -8.47
C HIS A 156 17.43 8.74 -6.99
N LEU A 157 17.79 7.50 -6.65
CA LEU A 157 18.10 7.11 -5.29
C LEU A 157 19.31 7.89 -4.76
N ASP A 158 20.38 7.98 -5.55
CA ASP A 158 21.59 8.71 -5.17
C ASP A 158 21.32 10.22 -5.01
N ALA A 159 20.56 10.82 -5.94
CA ALA A 159 20.16 12.22 -5.84
C ALA A 159 19.22 12.49 -4.65
N GLY A 160 18.25 11.60 -4.40
CA GLY A 160 17.33 11.70 -3.27
C GLY A 160 18.05 11.63 -1.92
N LYS A 161 19.04 10.73 -1.79
CA LYS A 161 19.91 10.64 -0.60
C LYS A 161 20.67 11.95 -0.36
N GLU A 162 21.16 12.57 -1.43
CA GLU A 162 21.89 13.82 -1.34
C GLU A 162 20.99 15.01 -0.96
N ILE A 163 19.78 15.06 -1.52
CA ILE A 163 18.76 16.07 -1.17
C ILE A 163 18.37 15.93 0.31
N SER A 164 18.02 14.72 0.74
CA SER A 164 17.59 14.45 2.12
C SER A 164 18.66 14.76 3.17
N ARG A 165 19.95 14.70 2.82
CA ARG A 165 21.06 15.08 3.72
C ARG A 165 21.27 16.59 3.81
N LYS A 166 20.98 17.31 2.74
CA LYS A 166 21.27 18.75 2.60
C LYS A 166 20.10 19.63 3.04
N MET A 167 18.88 19.18 2.80
CA MET A 167 17.67 19.93 3.08
C MET A 167 17.14 19.59 4.47
N SER A 168 16.75 20.62 5.21
CA SER A 168 15.86 20.46 6.35
C SER A 168 14.48 19.98 5.90
N LEU A 169 13.70 19.45 6.84
CA LEU A 169 12.31 19.04 6.59
C LEU A 169 11.46 20.18 6.04
N GLU A 170 11.71 21.41 6.47
CA GLU A 170 11.00 22.60 5.97
C GLU A 170 11.34 22.89 4.48
N GLU A 171 12.62 22.82 4.11
CA GLU A 171 13.08 23.04 2.74
C GLU A 171 12.60 21.93 1.79
N LEU A 172 12.66 20.69 2.26
CA LEU A 172 12.15 19.54 1.52
C LEU A 172 10.62 19.61 1.36
N GLY A 173 9.91 20.06 2.40
CA GLY A 173 8.48 20.34 2.36
C GLY A 173 8.09 21.37 1.30
N ASN A 174 8.89 22.43 1.13
CA ASN A 174 8.67 23.40 0.04
C ASN A 174 8.81 22.74 -1.34
N SER A 175 9.78 21.83 -1.50
CA SER A 175 9.94 21.06 -2.74
C SER A 175 8.74 20.13 -3.00
N PHE A 176 8.14 19.56 -1.95
CA PHE A 176 6.90 18.77 -2.10
C PHE A 176 5.71 19.61 -2.53
N ALA A 177 5.66 20.89 -2.15
CA ALA A 177 4.56 21.78 -2.53
C ALA A 177 4.56 22.10 -4.03
N ASP A 178 5.73 22.07 -4.67
CA ASP A 178 5.92 22.31 -6.10
C ASP A 178 5.52 21.11 -6.99
N LEU A 179 5.43 19.91 -6.40
CA LEU A 179 4.90 18.73 -7.09
C LEU A 179 3.42 18.92 -7.45
N ASP A 180 3.00 18.33 -8.57
CA ASP A 180 1.60 18.34 -8.98
C ASP A 180 0.72 17.54 -8.00
N ILE A 181 -0.60 17.79 -8.04
CA ILE A 181 -1.55 17.16 -7.11
C ILE A 181 -1.52 15.63 -7.13
N ARG A 182 -1.24 15.01 -8.29
CA ARG A 182 -1.15 13.55 -8.42
C ARG A 182 0.17 13.03 -7.87
N GLN A 183 1.26 13.74 -8.14
CA GLN A 183 2.59 13.42 -7.61
C GLN A 183 2.60 13.47 -6.09
N ARG A 184 2.00 14.50 -5.48
CA ARG A 184 1.83 14.61 -4.02
C ARG A 184 1.00 13.47 -3.44
N GLY A 185 -0.10 13.12 -4.11
CA GLY A 185 -0.92 11.97 -3.71
C GLY A 185 -0.17 10.64 -3.77
N CYS A 186 0.74 10.46 -4.72
CA CYS A 186 1.56 9.25 -4.83
C CYS A 186 2.70 9.25 -3.81
N LEU A 187 3.35 10.38 -3.57
CA LEU A 187 4.31 10.52 -2.48
C LEU A 187 3.67 10.11 -1.16
N ALA A 188 2.52 10.69 -0.81
CA ALA A 188 1.83 10.34 0.41
C ALA A 188 1.38 8.86 0.49
N ALA A 189 0.94 8.28 -0.62
CA ALA A 189 0.61 6.85 -0.66
C ALA A 189 1.83 5.97 -0.37
N HIS A 190 2.97 6.28 -0.98
CA HIS A 190 4.21 5.54 -0.77
C HIS A 190 4.82 5.79 0.63
N SER A 191 4.65 6.99 1.17
CA SER A 191 4.97 7.32 2.56
C SER A 191 4.23 6.43 3.56
N ILE A 192 2.90 6.31 3.42
CA ILE A 192 2.11 5.44 4.29
C ILE A 192 2.50 3.98 4.12
N ASN A 193 2.79 3.53 2.90
CA ASN A 193 3.26 2.17 2.68
C ASN A 193 4.58 1.89 3.38
N LEU A 194 5.53 2.82 3.37
CA LEU A 194 6.81 2.67 4.07
C LEU A 194 6.58 2.51 5.57
N MET A 195 5.80 3.42 6.17
CA MET A 195 5.44 3.41 7.59
C MET A 195 4.65 2.16 8.05
N LEU A 196 4.27 1.26 7.15
CA LEU A 196 3.49 0.06 7.45
C LEU A 196 4.17 -1.22 6.99
N ILE A 197 5.27 -1.14 6.23
CA ILE A 197 5.83 -2.29 5.50
C ILE A 197 6.49 -3.31 6.42
N ASP A 198 7.06 -2.86 7.53
CA ASP A 198 7.67 -3.68 8.57
C ASP A 198 6.68 -4.09 9.66
N GLY A 199 5.46 -3.53 9.64
CA GLY A 199 4.39 -3.78 10.60
C GLY A 199 4.49 -2.97 11.89
N GLU A 200 5.45 -2.06 12.00
CA GLU A 200 5.56 -1.11 13.09
C GLU A 200 5.11 0.28 12.60
N TRP A 201 4.46 1.05 13.47
CA TRP A 201 4.11 2.44 13.17
C TRP A 201 4.79 3.31 14.23
N ALA A 202 5.91 3.94 13.88
CA ALA A 202 6.65 4.77 14.81
C ALA A 202 6.05 6.19 14.90
N GLY A 203 6.05 6.76 16.10
CA GLY A 203 5.54 8.11 16.33
C GLY A 203 6.34 9.20 15.60
N SER A 204 7.62 8.97 15.32
CA SER A 204 8.48 9.86 14.54
C SER A 204 8.07 9.91 13.07
N GLU A 205 7.78 8.76 12.47
CA GLU A 205 7.33 8.69 11.07
C GLU A 205 5.95 9.34 10.91
N GLN A 206 5.06 9.14 11.90
CA GLN A 206 3.77 9.83 11.92
C GLN A 206 3.93 11.35 11.93
N GLN A 207 4.78 11.88 12.82
CA GLN A 207 5.04 13.32 12.89
C GLN A 207 5.64 13.86 11.59
N TYR A 208 6.55 13.10 10.97
CA TYR A 208 7.08 13.47 9.67
C TYR A 208 5.96 13.50 8.63
N PHE A 209 5.15 12.44 8.56
CA PHE A 209 4.08 12.32 7.58
C PHE A 209 3.06 13.45 7.70
N GLU A 210 2.64 13.79 8.93
CA GLU A 210 1.74 14.91 9.21
C GLU A 210 2.32 16.25 8.71
N LEU A 211 3.61 16.51 8.96
CA LEU A 211 4.25 17.72 8.46
C LEU A 211 4.38 17.71 6.93
N ALA A 212 4.73 16.56 6.35
CA ALA A 212 4.85 16.41 4.90
C ALA A 212 3.49 16.59 4.19
N THR A 213 2.40 16.05 4.72
CA THR A 213 1.05 16.20 4.15
C THR A 213 0.54 17.63 4.24
N GLU A 214 0.86 18.34 5.33
CA GLU A 214 0.59 19.78 5.45
C GLU A 214 1.30 20.57 4.34
N LYS A 215 2.59 20.29 4.13
CA LYS A 215 3.38 20.97 3.08
C LYS A 215 2.93 20.62 1.66
N MET A 216 2.55 19.36 1.43
CA MET A 216 1.92 18.91 0.19
C MET A 216 0.53 19.53 -0.03
N ARG A 217 -0.07 20.15 1.00
CA ARG A 217 -1.43 20.69 0.96
C ARG A 217 -2.46 19.66 0.51
N LEU A 218 -2.30 18.42 0.98
CA LEU A 218 -3.28 17.37 0.73
C LEU A 218 -4.58 17.73 1.45
N SER A 219 -5.71 17.49 0.80
CA SER A 219 -6.98 17.65 1.49
C SER A 219 -7.13 16.55 2.53
N ARG A 220 -7.74 16.88 3.68
CA ARG A 220 -8.06 15.90 4.72
C ARG A 220 -8.83 14.69 4.17
N PHE A 221 -9.69 14.92 3.20
CA PHE A 221 -10.46 13.87 2.54
C PHE A 221 -9.59 12.90 1.72
N GLU A 222 -8.55 13.41 1.04
CA GLU A 222 -7.59 12.56 0.33
C GLU A 222 -6.72 11.76 1.31
N GLU A 223 -6.28 12.40 2.39
CA GLU A 223 -5.51 11.75 3.45
C GLU A 223 -6.29 10.61 4.13
N GLU A 224 -7.54 10.86 4.52
CA GLU A 224 -8.41 9.84 5.13
C GLU A 224 -8.62 8.63 4.21
N ARG A 225 -8.74 8.85 2.89
CA ARG A 225 -8.85 7.77 1.90
C ARG A 225 -7.57 6.97 1.73
N LEU A 226 -6.43 7.65 1.67
CA LEU A 226 -5.12 7.03 1.61
C LEU A 226 -4.90 6.14 2.82
N LEU A 227 -5.08 6.69 4.03
CA LEU A 227 -4.96 5.95 5.28
C LEU A 227 -5.92 4.76 5.31
N LYS A 228 -7.20 4.95 4.99
CA LYS A 228 -8.18 3.85 4.99
C LYS A 228 -7.79 2.70 4.06
N GLY A 229 -7.37 3.01 2.83
CA GLY A 229 -6.99 1.98 1.85
C GLY A 229 -5.71 1.25 2.23
N LEU A 230 -4.66 2.00 2.57
CA LEU A 230 -3.33 1.45 2.83
C LEU A 230 -3.23 0.81 4.22
N TRP A 231 -3.91 1.35 5.24
CA TRP A 231 -4.04 0.69 6.53
C TRP A 231 -4.73 -0.67 6.39
N ALA A 232 -5.88 -0.71 5.70
CA ALA A 232 -6.59 -1.97 5.46
C ALA A 232 -5.69 -2.99 4.72
N LEU A 233 -4.89 -2.53 3.74
CA LEU A 233 -3.96 -3.36 2.99
C LEU A 233 -2.93 -4.07 3.88
N HIS A 234 -2.36 -3.35 4.86
CA HIS A 234 -1.27 -3.82 5.72
C HIS A 234 -1.72 -4.41 7.07
N ASN A 235 -2.97 -4.19 7.48
CA ASN A 235 -3.45 -4.57 8.81
C ASN A 235 -3.68 -6.09 8.98
N LEU A 236 -2.60 -6.88 8.94
CA LEU A 236 -2.61 -8.33 9.15
C LEU A 236 -2.80 -8.71 10.63
N SER A 237 -2.65 -7.75 11.55
CA SER A 237 -2.88 -7.96 12.99
C SER A 237 -4.30 -8.44 13.31
N VAL A 238 -5.26 -8.18 12.42
CA VAL A 238 -6.65 -8.69 12.52
C VAL A 238 -6.74 -10.22 12.45
N PHE A 239 -5.65 -10.91 12.08
CA PHE A 239 -5.54 -12.36 12.05
C PHE A 239 -4.62 -12.92 13.15
N ALA A 240 -4.16 -12.08 14.10
CA ALA A 240 -3.37 -12.52 15.26
C ALA A 240 -4.21 -13.23 16.33
#